data_AF-K4HRD3-F1
#
_entry.id   AF-K4HRD3-F1
#
_cell.length_a   1.000
_cell.length_b   1.000
_cell.length_c   1.000
_cell.angle_alpha   90.00
_cell.angle_beta   90.00
_cell.angle_gamma   90.00
#
_symmetry.space_group_name_H-M   'P 1'
#
loop_
_entity.id
_entity.type
_entity.pdbx_description
1 polymer ?
#
loop_
_entity_poly.entity_id
_entity_poly.type
_entity_poly.pdbx_seq_one_letter_code
_entity_poly.pdbx_strand_id
1 'polypeptide(L)'
;MFEARLVQGSILKKVLEALKDLITEACWDVSSSGISLQSMDSSHVSLVQLTLRSDGFDSYRCDRNLAMGVNLSSMSKILKCAGNEDIITLRAEDNADSLALVFETLNQEKVSDYEMKLMDLDVEQLGIPEQEYSCVVKMPSGEFARICRDLSQIGDAVMISCAKDGVKFS
;
A
#
# COMPACT_ATOMS: atom_id res chain seq x y z
N MET A 1 17.58 10.93 -8.29
CA MET A 1 16.29 11.57 -7.94
C MET A 1 15.14 10.59 -8.18
N PHE A 2 14.11 10.64 -7.34
CA PHE A 2 12.85 9.89 -7.50
C PHE A 2 11.67 10.85 -7.74
N GLU A 3 10.86 10.56 -8.75
CA GLU A 3 9.59 11.22 -9.03
C GLU A 3 8.57 10.21 -9.58
N ALA A 4 7.38 10.17 -9.00
CA ALA A 4 6.28 9.34 -9.48
C ALA A 4 4.96 10.11 -9.48
N ARG A 5 4.31 10.20 -10.64
CA ARG A 5 3.07 10.94 -10.87
C ARG A 5 1.91 9.98 -11.11
N LEU A 6 0.91 10.04 -10.24
CA LEU A 6 -0.29 9.20 -10.28
C LEU A 6 -1.52 10.06 -10.58
N VAL A 7 -2.13 9.86 -11.75
CA VAL A 7 -3.31 10.62 -12.18
C VAL A 7 -4.52 10.29 -11.30
N GLN A 8 -4.69 9.02 -10.94
CA GLN A 8 -5.74 8.57 -10.03
C GLN A 8 -5.21 8.52 -8.58
N GLY A 9 -5.01 9.69 -7.97
CA GLY A 9 -4.50 9.81 -6.60
C GLY A 9 -5.28 8.99 -5.55
N SER A 10 -6.57 8.76 -5.80
CA SER A 10 -7.41 7.93 -4.92
C SER A 10 -6.94 6.48 -4.77
N ILE A 11 -6.17 5.94 -5.70
CA ILE A 11 -5.58 4.60 -5.56
C ILE A 11 -4.61 4.58 -4.38
N LEU A 12 -3.68 5.54 -4.33
CA LEU A 12 -2.69 5.62 -3.24
C LEU A 12 -3.37 5.81 -1.88
N LYS A 13 -4.45 6.61 -1.84
CA LYS A 13 -5.29 6.78 -0.64
C LYS A 13 -5.87 5.44 -0.17
N LYS A 14 -6.49 4.67 -1.08
CA LYS A 14 -7.10 3.38 -0.78
C LYS A 14 -6.07 2.34 -0.32
N VAL A 15 -4.88 2.34 -0.96
CA VAL A 15 -3.77 1.46 -0.57
C VAL A 15 -3.34 1.76 0.87
N LEU A 16 -3.09 3.03 1.22
CA LEU A 16 -2.69 3.35 2.60
C LEU A 16 -3.79 3.05 3.62
N GLU A 17 -5.05 3.33 3.30
CA GLU A 17 -6.17 3.02 4.19
C GLU A 17 -6.31 1.52 4.45
N ALA A 18 -5.94 0.65 3.50
CA ALA A 18 -5.93 -0.79 3.68
C ALA A 18 -4.75 -1.30 4.54
N LEU A 19 -3.66 -0.52 4.65
CA LEU A 19 -2.42 -0.95 5.31
C LEU A 19 -2.23 -0.36 6.71
N LYS A 20 -2.67 0.87 6.94
CA LYS A 20 -2.36 1.66 8.15
C LYS A 20 -2.78 1.00 9.48
N ASP A 21 -3.80 0.13 9.45
CA ASP A 21 -4.35 -0.51 10.65
C ASP A 21 -3.61 -1.82 10.96
N LEU A 22 -2.84 -2.35 10.00
CA LEU A 22 -2.03 -3.56 10.15
C LEU A 22 -0.55 -3.23 10.40
N ILE A 23 -0.06 -2.15 9.78
CA ILE A 23 1.35 -1.75 9.82
C ILE A 23 1.43 -0.25 10.16
N THR A 24 2.22 0.09 11.18
CA THR A 24 2.42 1.49 11.59
C THR A 24 3.47 2.18 10.73
N GLU A 25 4.58 1.48 10.47
CA GLU A 25 5.79 1.99 9.82
C GLU A 25 6.30 0.94 8.86
N ALA A 26 6.72 1.38 7.68
CA ALA A 26 7.22 0.47 6.66
C ALA A 26 8.22 1.17 5.74
N CYS A 27 9.13 0.39 5.19
CA CYS A 27 10.02 0.86 4.14
C CYS A 27 9.36 0.71 2.77
N TRP A 28 9.38 1.79 1.99
CA TRP A 28 8.98 1.80 0.58
C TRP A 28 10.24 1.69 -0.26
N ASP A 29 10.44 0.51 -0.85
CA ASP A 29 11.53 0.24 -1.77
C ASP A 29 11.16 0.75 -3.17
N VAL A 30 11.89 1.76 -3.62
CA VAL A 30 11.71 2.39 -4.93
C VAL A 30 12.80 1.89 -5.86
N SER A 31 12.40 1.44 -7.05
CA SER A 31 13.28 0.91 -8.08
C SER A 31 12.79 1.31 -9.46
N SER A 32 13.58 1.07 -10.51
CA SER A 32 13.14 1.29 -11.89
C SER A 32 11.85 0.52 -12.28
N SER A 33 11.56 -0.60 -11.61
CA SER A 33 10.33 -1.39 -11.83
C SER A 33 9.07 -0.83 -11.14
N GLY A 34 9.24 0.10 -10.20
CA GLY A 34 8.15 0.64 -9.41
C GLY A 34 8.48 0.69 -7.92
N ILE A 35 7.41 0.80 -7.12
CA ILE A 35 7.47 0.92 -5.67
C ILE A 35 6.96 -0.38 -5.05
N SER A 36 7.73 -0.96 -4.14
CA SER A 36 7.34 -2.12 -3.36
C SER A 36 7.39 -1.83 -1.87
N LEU A 37 6.57 -2.55 -1.11
CA LEU A 37 6.62 -2.56 0.34
C LEU A 37 6.42 -4.00 0.80
N GLN A 38 7.23 -4.43 1.74
CA GLN A 38 7.04 -5.68 2.45
C GLN A 38 7.19 -5.42 3.94
N SER A 39 6.20 -5.82 4.73
CA SER A 39 6.25 -5.64 6.19
C SER A 39 5.35 -6.64 6.90
N MET A 40 5.75 -6.99 8.12
CA MET A 40 4.99 -7.86 9.02
C MET A 40 4.13 -7.02 9.96
N ASP A 41 3.04 -7.61 10.44
CA ASP A 41 2.29 -7.04 11.54
C ASP A 41 3.07 -7.16 12.87
N SER A 42 2.60 -6.47 13.93
CA SER A 42 3.26 -6.47 15.23
C SER A 42 3.31 -7.84 15.92
N SER A 43 2.45 -8.79 15.53
CA SER A 43 2.50 -10.17 16.04
C SER A 43 3.38 -11.10 15.21
N HIS A 44 3.94 -10.64 14.08
CA HIS A 44 4.73 -11.43 13.14
C HIS A 44 3.99 -12.67 12.60
N VAL A 45 2.66 -12.59 12.46
CA VAL A 45 1.82 -13.69 11.93
C VAL A 45 1.40 -13.40 10.49
N SER A 46 1.18 -12.13 10.15
CA SER A 46 0.70 -11.68 8.84
C SER A 46 1.79 -10.89 8.11
N LEU A 47 2.06 -11.28 6.87
CA LEU A 47 2.97 -10.58 5.96
C LEU A 47 2.15 -9.83 4.91
N VAL A 48 2.43 -8.54 4.75
CA VAL A 48 1.92 -7.75 3.64
C VAL A 48 3.02 -7.58 2.60
N GLN A 49 2.67 -7.82 1.34
CA GLN A 49 3.48 -7.42 0.19
C GLN A 49 2.64 -6.55 -0.74
N LEU A 50 3.13 -5.35 -1.04
CA LEU A 50 2.54 -4.39 -1.97
C LEU A 50 3.50 -4.17 -3.13
N THR A 51 2.95 -4.03 -4.33
CA THR A 51 3.72 -3.63 -5.52
C THR A 51 2.91 -2.67 -6.38
N LEU A 52 3.43 -1.46 -6.56
CA LEU A 52 2.94 -0.46 -7.51
C LEU A 52 3.93 -0.39 -8.66
N ARG A 53 3.55 -0.97 -9.79
CA ARG A 53 4.42 -1.05 -10.97
C ARG A 53 4.60 0.33 -11.62
N SER A 54 5.78 0.57 -12.19
CA SER A 54 6.12 1.84 -12.85
C SER A 54 5.19 2.19 -14.02
N ASP A 55 4.65 1.18 -14.73
CA ASP A 55 3.68 1.35 -15.83
C ASP A 55 2.27 1.80 -15.37
N GLY A 56 1.99 1.75 -14.06
CA GLY A 56 0.75 2.29 -13.49
C GLY A 56 0.79 3.80 -13.23
N PHE A 57 1.95 4.44 -13.39
CA PHE A 57 2.14 5.88 -13.23
C PHE A 57 2.17 6.56 -14.59
N ASP A 58 1.73 7.82 -14.64
CA ASP A 58 1.76 8.63 -15.86
C ASP A 58 3.19 9.11 -16.18
N SER A 59 3.94 9.45 -15.13
CA SER A 59 5.37 9.69 -15.19
C SER A 59 6.03 8.96 -14.02
N TYR A 60 7.11 8.24 -14.30
CA TYR A 60 7.89 7.54 -13.27
C TYR A 60 9.38 7.66 -13.59
N ARG A 61 10.13 8.20 -12.64
CA ARG A 61 11.59 8.35 -12.72
C ARG A 61 12.20 7.90 -11.41
N CYS A 62 13.15 6.98 -11.49
CA CYS A 62 13.93 6.50 -10.36
C CYS A 62 15.36 6.31 -10.86
N ASP A 63 16.23 7.29 -10.57
CA ASP A 63 17.62 7.26 -11.06
C ASP A 63 18.46 6.24 -10.29
N ARG A 64 18.12 5.98 -9.03
CA ARG A 64 18.78 5.03 -8.12
C ARG A 64 17.73 4.39 -7.22
N ASN A 65 18.01 3.16 -6.82
CA ASN A 65 17.17 2.49 -5.83
C ASN A 65 17.21 3.28 -4.51
N LEU A 66 16.04 3.52 -3.95
CA LEU A 66 15.85 4.32 -2.75
C LEU A 66 14.96 3.54 -1.77
N ALA A 67 15.33 3.52 -0.51
CA ALA A 67 14.55 2.95 0.58
C ALA A 67 13.99 4.12 1.40
N MET A 68 12.66 4.26 1.44
CA MET A 68 12.00 5.35 2.15
C MET A 68 11.22 4.82 3.35
N GLY A 69 11.75 4.98 4.56
CA GLY A 69 11.02 4.64 5.77
C GLY A 69 9.92 5.67 6.06
N VAL A 70 8.66 5.21 6.05
CA VAL A 70 7.50 6.09 6.20
C VAL A 70 6.60 5.62 7.34
N ASN A 71 6.12 6.58 8.13
CA ASN A 71 5.04 6.36 9.07
C ASN A 71 3.70 6.41 8.30
N LEU A 72 3.06 5.25 8.14
CA LEU A 72 1.86 5.08 7.31
C LEU A 72 0.66 5.87 7.86
N SER A 73 0.58 6.02 9.18
CA SER A 73 -0.45 6.86 9.83
C SER A 73 -0.31 8.34 9.46
N SER A 74 0.91 8.86 9.44
CA SER A 74 1.19 10.25 9.07
C SER A 74 0.96 10.48 7.57
N MET A 75 1.42 9.56 6.73
CA MET A 75 1.20 9.61 5.29
C MET A 75 -0.30 9.55 4.94
N SER A 76 -1.09 8.68 5.61
CA SER A 76 -2.56 8.63 5.44
C SER A 76 -3.23 9.97 5.79
N LYS A 77 -2.79 10.66 6.86
CA LYS A 77 -3.31 11.99 7.22
C LYS A 77 -3.03 13.03 6.14
N ILE A 78 -1.83 13.04 5.57
CA ILE A 78 -1.46 13.94 4.46
C ILE A 78 -2.30 13.62 3.22
N LEU A 79 -2.42 12.35 2.85
CA LEU A 79 -3.20 11.92 1.69
C LEU A 79 -4.71 12.22 1.81
N LYS A 80 -5.25 12.39 3.03
CA LYS A 80 -6.64 12.83 3.23
C LYS A 80 -6.88 14.28 2.78
N CYS A 81 -5.83 15.09 2.67
CA CYS A 81 -5.92 16.45 2.15
C CYS A 81 -6.09 16.50 0.62
N ALA A 82 -5.71 15.43 -0.09
CA ALA A 82 -5.95 15.30 -1.52
C ALA A 82 -7.43 15.00 -1.80
N GLY A 83 -7.98 15.66 -2.82
CA GLY A 83 -9.25 15.29 -3.45
C GLY A 83 -9.22 13.87 -4.01
N ASN A 84 -10.39 13.33 -4.36
CA ASN A 84 -10.46 11.98 -4.94
C ASN A 84 -10.03 11.94 -6.41
N GLU A 85 -10.19 13.06 -7.11
CA GLU A 85 -9.80 13.26 -8.51
C GLU A 85 -8.46 14.01 -8.64
N ASP A 86 -7.79 14.27 -7.52
CA ASP A 86 -6.51 14.96 -7.54
C ASP A 86 -5.41 14.03 -8.04
N ILE A 87 -4.49 14.62 -8.78
CA ILE A 87 -3.25 14.00 -9.20
C ILE A 87 -2.28 14.08 -8.03
N ILE A 88 -1.60 12.98 -7.74
CA ILE A 88 -0.61 12.92 -6.65
C ILE A 88 0.77 12.65 -7.24
N THR A 89 1.72 13.54 -6.95
CA THR A 89 3.12 13.38 -7.31
C THR A 89 3.96 13.17 -6.06
N LEU A 90 4.75 12.09 -6.04
CA LEU A 90 5.72 11.78 -4.99
C LEU A 90 7.11 12.17 -5.48
N ARG A 91 7.89 12.87 -4.65
CA ARG A 91 9.26 13.31 -4.98
C ARG A 91 10.21 13.11 -3.81
N ALA A 92 11.38 12.56 -4.10
CA ALA A 92 12.48 12.46 -3.15
C ALA A 92 13.83 12.61 -3.85
N GLU A 93 14.80 13.19 -3.17
CA GLU A 93 16.21 13.20 -3.60
C GLU A 93 16.89 11.84 -3.32
N ASP A 94 18.11 11.64 -3.82
CA ASP A 94 18.81 10.34 -3.67
C ASP A 94 19.22 10.03 -2.23
N ASN A 95 19.48 11.07 -1.41
CA ASN A 95 19.74 10.97 0.03
C ASN A 95 18.69 11.79 0.78
N ALA A 96 17.42 11.49 0.51
CA ALA A 96 16.32 12.29 1.04
C ALA A 96 16.12 12.07 2.55
N ASP A 97 16.10 13.17 3.30
CA ASP A 97 15.58 13.19 4.68
C ASP A 97 14.05 13.36 4.70
N SER A 98 13.45 13.67 3.55
CA SER A 98 12.03 13.96 3.40
C SER A 98 11.44 13.49 2.07
N LEU A 99 10.17 13.11 2.13
CA LEU A 99 9.33 12.84 0.96
C LEU A 99 8.40 14.02 0.73
N ALA A 100 8.45 14.60 -0.46
CA ALA A 100 7.51 15.60 -0.90
C ALA A 100 6.30 14.95 -1.60
N LEU A 101 5.10 15.40 -1.24
CA LEU A 101 3.83 15.00 -1.84
C LEU A 101 3.17 16.26 -2.41
N VAL A 102 2.98 16.28 -3.72
CA VAL A 102 2.34 17.38 -4.44
C VAL A 102 0.98 16.92 -4.92
N PHE A 103 -0.07 17.63 -4.54
CA PHE A 103 -1.44 17.37 -4.98
C PHE A 103 -1.90 18.45 -5.95
N GLU A 104 -2.35 18.04 -7.12
CA GLU A 104 -2.80 18.94 -8.18
C GLU A 104 -4.23 18.60 -8.58
N THR A 105 -5.11 19.59 -8.62
CA THR A 105 -6.44 19.44 -9.22
C THR A 105 -6.34 19.28 -10.74
N LEU A 106 -7.26 18.54 -11.36
CA LEU A 106 -7.28 18.32 -12.82
C LEU A 106 -7.24 19.61 -13.67
N ASN A 107 -7.88 20.68 -13.19
CA ASN A 107 -7.90 22.00 -13.83
C ASN A 107 -6.70 22.90 -13.46
N GLN A 108 -5.75 22.39 -12.65
CA GLN A 108 -4.57 23.09 -12.16
C GLN A 108 -4.85 24.38 -11.38
N GLU A 109 -6.08 24.62 -10.93
CA GLU A 109 -6.42 25.81 -10.15
C GLU A 109 -5.83 25.76 -8.74
N LYS A 110 -5.61 24.56 -8.21
CA LYS A 110 -5.05 24.35 -6.88
C LYS A 110 -3.89 23.35 -6.94
N VAL A 111 -2.78 23.77 -6.35
CA VAL A 111 -1.61 22.94 -6.04
C VAL A 111 -1.41 22.98 -4.53
N SER A 112 -1.09 21.84 -3.93
CA SER A 112 -0.80 21.74 -2.50
C SER A 112 0.44 20.88 -2.28
N ASP A 113 1.47 21.50 -1.71
CA ASP A 113 2.74 20.87 -1.40
C ASP A 113 2.79 20.46 0.07
N TYR A 114 3.08 19.19 0.31
CA TYR A 114 3.30 18.62 1.63
C TYR A 114 4.68 17.99 1.67
N GLU A 115 5.31 18.06 2.84
CA GLU A 115 6.59 17.43 3.09
C GLU A 115 6.48 16.60 4.37
N MET A 116 6.99 15.37 4.32
CA MET A 116 7.08 14.50 5.49
C MET A 116 8.51 14.03 5.67
N LYS A 117 8.98 13.98 6.92
CA LYS A 117 10.28 13.41 7.24
C LYS A 117 10.25 11.90 7.06
N LEU A 118 11.32 11.39 6.47
CA LEU A 118 11.61 9.97 6.39
C LEU A 118 12.24 9.49 7.69
N MET A 119 12.17 8.18 7.91
CA MET A 119 12.74 7.49 9.07
C MET A 119 13.74 6.45 8.57
N ASP A 120 14.80 6.25 9.33
CA ASP A 120 15.71 5.13 9.10
C ASP A 120 15.06 3.86 9.66
N LEU A 121 14.65 2.97 8.76
CA LEU A 121 14.06 1.68 9.10
C LEU A 121 14.94 0.57 8.53
N ASP A 122 15.16 -0.46 9.34
CA ASP A 122 15.80 -1.68 8.86
C ASP A 122 14.88 -2.42 7.89
N VAL A 123 15.41 -2.77 6.72
CA VAL A 123 14.67 -3.46 5.68
C VAL A 123 14.92 -4.95 5.78
N GLU A 124 13.93 -5.70 6.29
CA GLU A 124 13.94 -7.15 6.25
C GLU A 124 13.07 -7.64 5.08
N GLN A 125 13.72 -8.03 3.98
CA GLN A 125 13.02 -8.69 2.88
C GLN A 125 12.97 -10.20 3.10
N LEU A 126 11.75 -10.73 3.15
CA LEU A 126 11.47 -12.15 3.23
C LEU A 126 11.22 -12.70 1.82
N GLY A 127 11.99 -13.72 1.44
CA GLY A 127 11.74 -14.47 0.22
C GLY A 127 10.44 -15.26 0.33
N ILE A 128 9.45 -14.91 -0.49
CA ILE A 128 8.20 -15.65 -0.58
C ILE A 128 8.40 -16.78 -1.60
N PRO A 129 8.35 -18.06 -1.20
CA PRO A 129 8.53 -19.17 -2.12
C PRO A 129 7.32 -19.32 -3.04
N GLU A 130 7.55 -19.74 -4.27
CA GLU A 130 6.48 -20.21 -5.13
C GLU A 130 5.93 -21.53 -4.57
N GLN A 131 4.61 -21.60 -4.40
CA GLN A 131 3.95 -22.79 -3.88
C GLN A 131 2.70 -23.09 -4.71
N GLU A 132 2.48 -24.38 -4.99
CA GLU A 132 1.22 -24.85 -5.55
C GLU A 132 0.14 -24.88 -4.46
N TYR A 133 -0.90 -24.07 -4.64
CA TYR A 133 -2.04 -24.03 -3.73
C TYR A 133 -3.05 -25.14 -4.07
N SER A 134 -3.51 -25.87 -3.05
CA SER A 134 -4.52 -26.92 -3.21
C SER A 134 -5.88 -26.42 -3.74
N CYS A 135 -6.19 -25.13 -3.51
CA CYS A 135 -7.42 -24.50 -3.97
C CYS A 135 -7.22 -22.98 -4.13
N VAL A 136 -7.87 -22.38 -5.14
CA VAL A 136 -7.92 -20.93 -5.34
C VAL A 136 -9.38 -20.53 -5.50
N VAL A 137 -9.88 -19.68 -4.61
CA VAL A 137 -11.27 -19.19 -4.63
C VAL A 137 -11.27 -17.72 -5.01
N LYS A 138 -12.08 -17.35 -6.01
CA LYS A 138 -12.34 -15.95 -6.38
C LYS A 138 -13.78 -15.60 -6.03
N MET A 139 -13.98 -14.54 -5.27
CA MET A 139 -15.31 -14.06 -4.87
C MET A 139 -15.33 -12.52 -4.75
N PRO A 140 -16.51 -11.89 -4.73
CA PRO A 140 -16.63 -10.46 -4.50
C PRO A 140 -16.02 -10.06 -3.14
N SER A 141 -15.15 -9.05 -3.14
CA SER A 141 -14.50 -8.57 -1.91
C SER A 141 -15.49 -8.06 -0.86
N GLY A 142 -16.59 -7.44 -1.31
CA GLY A 142 -17.68 -6.99 -0.43
C GLY A 142 -18.39 -8.14 0.29
N GLU A 143 -18.53 -9.29 -0.37
CA GLU A 143 -19.12 -10.49 0.23
C GLU A 143 -18.16 -11.11 1.24
N PHE A 144 -16.88 -11.25 0.88
CA PHE A 144 -15.86 -11.75 1.81
C PHE A 144 -15.73 -10.87 3.07
N ALA A 145 -15.71 -9.54 2.89
CA ALA A 145 -15.68 -8.59 4.01
C ALA A 145 -16.91 -8.71 4.92
N ARG A 146 -18.10 -8.98 4.34
CA ARG A 146 -19.32 -9.23 5.11
C ARG A 146 -19.21 -10.52 5.92
N ILE A 147 -18.78 -11.61 5.30
CA ILE A 147 -18.58 -12.91 5.97
C ILE A 147 -17.66 -12.76 7.18
N CYS A 148 -16.50 -12.11 7.01
CA CYS A 148 -15.57 -11.90 8.12
C CYS A 148 -16.19 -11.08 9.26
N ARG A 149 -16.95 -10.02 8.94
CA ARG A 149 -17.61 -9.17 9.93
C ARG A 149 -18.71 -9.90 10.69
N ASP A 150 -19.52 -10.69 9.99
CA ASP A 150 -20.65 -11.41 10.56
C ASP A 150 -20.14 -12.52 11.50
N LEU A 151 -19.11 -13.28 11.10
CA LEU A 151 -18.52 -14.34 11.92
C LEU A 151 -17.73 -13.80 13.12
N SER A 152 -17.09 -12.64 13.00
CA SER A 152 -16.35 -12.02 14.12
C SER A 152 -17.26 -11.55 15.26
N GLN A 153 -18.58 -11.49 15.07
CA GLN A 153 -19.53 -11.22 16.16
C GLN A 153 -19.77 -12.46 17.03
N ILE A 154 -19.44 -13.65 16.53
CA ILE A 154 -19.78 -14.94 17.15
C ILE A 154 -18.54 -15.58 17.79
N GLY A 155 -17.38 -15.47 17.14
CA GLY A 155 -16.14 -16.04 17.66
C GLY A 155 -14.88 -15.42 17.05
N ASP A 156 -13.74 -15.75 17.66
CA ASP A 156 -12.42 -15.16 17.34
C ASP A 156 -11.65 -15.94 16.26
N ALA A 157 -12.17 -17.11 15.83
CA ALA A 157 -11.54 -17.97 14.85
C ALA A 157 -12.55 -18.37 13.75
N VAL A 158 -12.06 -18.40 12.51
CA VAL A 158 -12.81 -18.86 11.34
C VAL A 158 -12.07 -20.02 10.69
N MET A 159 -12.78 -21.12 10.46
CA MET A 159 -12.32 -22.23 9.65
C MET A 159 -12.82 -22.07 8.21
N ILE A 160 -11.89 -22.02 7.26
CA ILE A 160 -12.17 -21.99 5.83
C ILE A 160 -11.93 -23.38 5.25
N SER A 161 -12.96 -23.99 4.69
CA SER A 161 -12.89 -25.32 4.07
C SER A 161 -13.36 -25.27 2.63
N CYS A 162 -12.62 -25.93 1.74
CA CYS A 162 -12.96 -26.02 0.31
C CYS A 162 -13.19 -27.49 -0.06
N ALA A 163 -14.35 -27.77 -0.64
CA ALA A 163 -14.73 -29.08 -1.13
C ALA A 163 -15.34 -28.95 -2.54
N LYS A 164 -15.75 -30.08 -3.14
CA LYS A 164 -16.28 -30.10 -4.52
C LYS A 164 -17.57 -29.29 -4.69
N ASP A 165 -18.33 -29.13 -3.62
CA ASP A 165 -19.62 -28.44 -3.55
C ASP A 165 -19.49 -26.94 -3.27
N GLY A 166 -18.34 -26.47 -2.76
CA GLY A 166 -18.07 -25.05 -2.58
C GLY A 166 -17.04 -24.72 -1.50
N VAL A 167 -17.04 -23.45 -1.11
CA VAL A 167 -16.25 -22.91 0.01
C VAL A 167 -17.19 -22.68 1.20
N LYS A 168 -16.76 -23.10 2.39
CA LYS A 168 -17.49 -22.93 3.65
C LYS A 168 -16.63 -22.18 4.67
N PHE A 169 -17.26 -21.21 5.34
CA PHE A 169 -16.72 -20.45 6.46
C PHE A 169 -17.52 -20.84 7.71
N SER A 170 -16.83 -21.24 8.78
CA SER A 170 -17.46 -21.67 10.04
C SER A 170 -16.68 -21.28 11.27
#